data_AF-A0ABD1D3M9-F1
#
_entry.id   AF-A0ABD1D3M9-F1
#
_cell.length_a   1.000
_cell.length_b   1.000
_cell.length_c   1.000
_cell.angle_alpha   90.00
_cell.angle_beta   90.00
_cell.angle_gamma   90.00
#
_symmetry.space_group_name_H-M   'P 1'
#
loop_
_entity.id
_entity.type
_entity.pdbx_description
1 polymer ?
#
loop_
_entity_poly.entity_id
_entity_poly.type
_entity_poly.pdbx_seq_one_letter_code
_entity_poly.pdbx_strand_id
1 'polypeptide(L)'
;VSWIRKRDLHILTVGILTYTNDQRFQSLHTEGGDEWTLRITSPQPRDSGTYECQVSTEPKISQAFRLSVVGKYVCVRNNPFLLTAQFTLNEPIICWCCAVSVKHS
;
A
#
# COMPACT_ATOMS: atom_id res chain seq x y z
N VAL A 1 -5.99 -4.24 -9.14
CA VAL A 1 -4.81 -3.65 -8.46
C VAL A 1 -4.08 -4.74 -7.71
N SER A 2 -2.76 -4.72 -7.66
CA SER A 2 -1.93 -5.68 -6.91
C SER A 2 -0.91 -4.95 -6.04
N TRP A 3 -0.61 -5.52 -4.88
CA TRP A 3 0.41 -5.01 -3.95
C TRP A 3 1.63 -5.92 -3.95
N ILE A 4 2.80 -5.34 -4.15
CA ILE A 4 4.07 -6.05 -4.31
C ILE A 4 5.11 -5.48 -3.35
N ARG A 5 5.83 -6.35 -2.65
CA ARG A 5 6.99 -5.95 -1.84
C ARG A 5 8.24 -5.89 -2.72
N LYS A 6 8.88 -4.73 -2.87
CA LYS A 6 9.97 -4.55 -3.84
C LYS A 6 11.26 -5.29 -3.49
N ARG A 7 11.55 -5.50 -2.21
CA ARG A 7 12.82 -6.10 -1.77
C ARG A 7 13.06 -7.51 -2.32
N ASP A 8 11.98 -8.26 -2.58
CA ASP A 8 11.99 -9.65 -3.01
C ASP A 8 10.92 -9.97 -4.06
N LEU A 9 10.28 -8.94 -4.61
CA LEU A 9 9.21 -9.04 -5.61
C LEU A 9 8.04 -9.94 -5.19
N HIS A 10 7.82 -10.11 -3.89
CA HIS A 10 6.76 -10.95 -3.37
C HIS A 10 5.39 -10.26 -3.54
N ILE A 11 4.46 -10.95 -4.20
CA ILE A 11 3.07 -10.50 -4.34
C ILE A 11 2.37 -10.68 -3.00
N LEU A 12 1.86 -9.59 -2.44
CA LEU A 12 1.15 -9.57 -1.18
C LEU A 12 -0.34 -9.80 -1.40
N THR A 13 -0.93 -9.06 -2.34
CA THR A 13 -2.37 -9.14 -2.65
C THR A 13 -2.62 -8.89 -4.13
N VAL A 14 -3.73 -9.44 -4.63
CA VAL A 14 -4.28 -9.17 -5.97
C VAL A 14 -5.78 -8.91 -5.82
N GLY A 15 -6.18 -7.67 -6.08
CA GLY A 15 -7.52 -7.20 -5.75
C GLY A 15 -7.75 -7.31 -4.24
N ILE A 16 -8.89 -7.88 -3.85
CA ILE A 16 -9.24 -8.15 -2.45
C ILE A 16 -8.58 -9.43 -1.90
N LEU A 17 -7.95 -10.24 -2.76
CA LEU A 17 -7.39 -11.52 -2.37
C LEU A 17 -5.97 -11.35 -1.82
N THR A 18 -5.72 -11.88 -0.63
CA THR A 18 -4.37 -11.97 -0.06
C THR A 18 -3.64 -13.18 -0.63
N TYR A 19 -2.46 -12.95 -1.22
CA TYR A 19 -1.63 -13.95 -1.89
C TYR A 19 -0.46 -14.44 -1.02
N THR A 20 -0.04 -13.61 -0.06
CA THR A 20 0.96 -14.00 0.94
C THR A 20 0.34 -14.84 2.06
N ASN A 21 1.14 -15.71 2.69
CA ASN A 21 0.70 -16.47 3.87
C ASN A 21 0.73 -15.65 5.17
N ASP A 22 1.34 -14.46 5.16
CA ASP A 22 1.35 -13.56 6.31
C ASP A 22 0.01 -12.82 6.43
N GLN A 23 -0.86 -13.33 7.32
CA GLN A 23 -2.22 -12.83 7.56
C GLN A 23 -2.29 -11.35 7.99
N ARG A 24 -1.15 -10.75 8.35
CA ARG A 24 -1.07 -9.34 8.69
C ARG A 24 -1.34 -8.43 7.49
N PHE A 25 -1.08 -8.91 6.28
CA PHE A 25 -1.28 -8.16 5.04
C PHE A 25 -2.68 -8.39 4.49
N GLN A 26 -3.42 -7.29 4.33
CA GLN A 26 -4.78 -7.32 3.78
C GLN A 26 -4.95 -6.19 2.78
N SER A 27 -5.66 -6.49 1.70
CA SER A 27 -6.11 -5.47 0.75
C SER A 27 -7.50 -5.01 1.15
N LEU A 28 -7.67 -3.70 1.29
CA LEU A 28 -8.96 -3.08 1.55
C LEU A 28 -9.40 -2.28 0.33
N HIS A 29 -10.67 -2.40 0.00
CA HIS A 29 -11.31 -1.70 -1.10
C HIS A 29 -12.78 -1.49 -0.75
N THR A 30 -13.25 -0.26 -0.91
CA THR A 30 -14.68 0.05 -0.77
C THR A 30 -15.37 -0.24 -2.10
N GLU A 31 -16.49 -0.97 -2.08
CA GLU A 31 -17.26 -1.24 -3.29
C GLU A 31 -17.65 0.07 -3.99
N GLY A 32 -17.33 0.17 -5.29
CA GLY A 32 -17.57 1.38 -6.09
C GLY A 32 -16.58 2.52 -5.87
N GLY A 33 -15.61 2.38 -4.96
CA GLY A 33 -14.51 3.33 -4.80
C GLY A 33 -13.39 3.10 -5.81
N ASP A 34 -12.56 4.10 -6.06
CA ASP A 34 -11.34 3.96 -6.88
C ASP A 34 -10.11 3.65 -6.00
N GLU A 35 -10.26 3.59 -4.68
CA GLU A 35 -9.12 3.51 -3.77
C GLU A 35 -8.81 2.07 -3.33
N TRP A 36 -7.52 1.74 -3.31
CA TRP A 36 -7.02 0.45 -2.87
C TRP A 36 -6.01 0.65 -1.75
N THR A 37 -6.14 -0.10 -0.68
CA THR A 37 -5.35 0.16 0.53
C THR A 37 -4.68 -1.11 1.01
N LEU A 38 -3.37 -1.04 1.27
CA LEU A 38 -2.66 -2.12 1.94
C LEU A 38 -2.69 -1.86 3.44
N ARG A 39 -3.40 -2.73 4.16
CA ARG A 39 -3.40 -2.76 5.62
C ARG A 39 -2.37 -3.76 6.11
N ILE A 40 -1.57 -3.34 7.09
CA ILE A 40 -0.60 -4.20 7.79
C ILE A 40 -0.91 -4.15 9.28
N THR A 41 -1.37 -5.27 9.84
CA THR A 41 -1.58 -5.39 11.29
C THR A 41 -0.29 -5.78 12.01
N SER A 42 -0.09 -5.28 13.22
CA SER A 42 1.12 -5.53 14.05
C SER A 42 2.46 -5.41 13.28
N PRO A 43 2.74 -4.24 12.68
CA PRO A 43 3.92 -4.02 11.85
C PRO A 43 5.21 -4.08 12.67
N GLN A 44 6.24 -4.66 12.08
CA GLN A 44 7.55 -4.87 12.70
C GLN A 44 8.60 -4.00 12.01
N PRO A 45 9.72 -3.64 12.66
CA PRO A 45 10.80 -2.88 12.04
C PRO A 45 11.28 -3.48 10.71
N ARG A 46 11.28 -4.82 10.61
CA ARG A 46 11.62 -5.59 9.40
C ARG A 46 10.66 -5.42 8.22
N ASP A 47 9.47 -4.88 8.45
CA ASP A 47 8.50 -4.57 7.39
C ASP A 47 8.81 -3.22 6.73
N SER A 48 9.75 -2.42 7.27
CA SER A 48 10.20 -1.20 6.60
C SER A 48 10.78 -1.52 5.22
N GLY A 49 10.40 -0.74 4.22
CA GLY A 49 10.82 -0.96 2.83
C GLY A 49 9.89 -0.33 1.81
N THR A 50 10.13 -0.62 0.53
CA THR A 50 9.31 -0.14 -0.57
C THR A 50 8.26 -1.17 -0.96
N TYR A 51 7.02 -0.72 -1.05
CA TYR A 51 5.86 -1.45 -1.50
C TYR A 51 5.31 -0.78 -2.75
N GLU A 52 4.87 -1.57 -3.73
CA GLU A 52 4.38 -1.05 -5.01
C GLU A 52 2.94 -1.48 -5.21
N CYS A 53 2.11 -0.50 -5.53
CA CYS A 53 0.74 -0.68 -5.97
C CYS A 53 0.76 -0.70 -7.50
N GLN A 54 0.28 -1.78 -8.12
CA GLN A 54 0.29 -1.96 -9.57
C GLN A 54 -1.13 -2.11 -10.11
N VAL A 55 -1.41 -1.46 -11.24
CA VAL A 55 -2.63 -1.63 -12.02
C VAL A 55 -2.31 -2.42 -13.29
N SER A 56 -3.10 -3.45 -13.57
CA SER A 56 -2.93 -4.33 -14.74
C SER A 56 -3.45 -3.68 -16.04
N THR A 57 -3.04 -2.44 -16.32
CA THR A 57 -3.25 -1.74 -17.59
C THR A 57 -2.10 -2.03 -18.56
N GLU A 58 -2.27 -1.65 -19.83
CA GLU A 58 -1.19 -1.66 -20.82
C GLU A 58 -0.97 -0.21 -21.34
N PRO A 59 0.21 0.40 -21.11
CA PRO A 59 1.33 -0.10 -20.31
C PRO A 59 0.99 -0.21 -18.81
N LYS A 60 1.75 -1.04 -18.10
CA LYS A 60 1.58 -1.26 -16.65
C LYS A 60 1.77 0.06 -15.90
N ILE A 61 0.78 0.46 -15.11
CA ILE A 61 0.90 1.63 -14.24
C ILE A 61 1.24 1.15 -12.83
N SER A 62 2.26 1.76 -12.22
CA SER A 62 2.65 1.43 -10.84
C SER A 62 3.00 2.66 -10.02
N GLN A 63 2.81 2.55 -8.71
CA GLN A 63 3.15 3.57 -7.73
C GLN A 63 3.88 2.96 -6.54
N ALA A 64 5.05 3.53 -6.20
CA ALA A 64 5.88 3.07 -5.10
C ALA A 64 5.64 3.89 -3.81
N PHE A 65 5.53 3.19 -2.69
CA PHE A 65 5.34 3.70 -1.34
C PHE A 65 6.47 3.21 -0.45
N ARG A 66 7.07 4.10 0.35
CA ARG A 66 8.09 3.73 1.33
C ARG A 66 7.48 3.68 2.72
N LEU A 67 7.45 2.48 3.30
CA LEU A 67 7.04 2.25 4.69
C LEU A 67 8.26 2.36 5.61
N SER A 68 8.16 3.17 6.67
CA SER A 68 9.14 3.24 7.74
C SER A 68 8.48 2.96 9.09
N VAL A 69 8.97 1.94 9.78
CA VAL A 69 8.49 1.49 11.09
C VAL A 69 9.52 1.88 12.16
N VAL A 70 9.30 3.00 12.86
CA VAL A 70 10.25 3.58 13.83
C VAL A 70 9.53 4.10 15.08
N GLY A 71 9.14 3.23 16.02
CA GLY A 71 8.44 3.59 17.28
C GLY A 71 7.02 4.17 17.10
N LYS A 72 6.78 4.84 15.97
CA LYS A 72 5.55 5.28 15.32
C LYS A 72 5.74 5.04 13.81
N TYR A 73 4.65 4.79 13.10
CA TYR A 73 4.69 4.31 11.72
C TYR A 73 4.45 5.43 10.71
N VAL A 74 5.18 5.45 9.58
CA VAL A 74 5.02 6.46 8.52
C VAL A 74 5.00 5.79 7.12
N CYS A 75 3.92 6.01 6.35
CA CYS A 75 3.89 5.69 4.92
C CYS A 75 4.20 6.97 4.12
N VAL A 76 5.30 7.00 3.38
CA VAL A 76 5.67 8.14 2.51
C VAL A 76 5.39 7.78 1.05
N ARG A 77 4.61 8.61 0.37
CA ARG A 77 4.43 8.55 -1.09
C ARG A 77 5.64 9.24 -1.74
N ASN A 78 6.29 8.60 -2.70
CA ASN A 78 7.41 9.23 -3.43
C ASN A 78 6.88 10.28 -4.44
N ASN A 79 6.33 11.39 -3.95
CA ASN A 79 5.88 12.56 -4.73
C ASN A 79 6.21 13.84 -3.93
N PRO A 80 6.74 14.91 -4.55
CA PRO A 80 7.20 16.13 -3.84
C PRO A 80 6.12 16.91 -3.08
N PHE A 81 4.82 16.60 -3.22
CA PHE A 81 3.77 17.18 -2.39
C PHE A 81 3.53 16.35 -1.12
N LEU A 82 4.08 16.85 -0.02
CA LEU A 82 4.00 16.31 1.34
C LEU A 82 2.53 16.15 1.80
N LEU A 83 2.13 14.92 2.11
CA LEU A 83 1.03 14.65 3.04
C LEU A 83 1.61 13.89 4.23
N THR A 84 1.99 14.62 5.27
CA THR A 84 2.32 14.06 6.58
C THR A 84 1.05 13.54 7.23
N ALA A 85 0.88 12.22 7.23
CA ALA A 85 -0.10 11.54 8.06
C ALA A 85 0.44 11.42 9.49
N GLN A 86 -0.05 12.23 10.43
CA GLN A 86 0.12 12.00 11.86
C GLN A 86 -0.95 11.02 12.34
N PHE A 87 -0.55 9.91 12.96
CA PHE A 87 -1.51 9.05 13.68
C PHE A 87 -0.96 8.49 15.00
N THR A 88 -1.88 8.34 15.93
CA THR A 88 -1.78 7.97 17.35
C THR A 88 -1.36 6.51 17.56
N LEU A 89 -0.72 6.23 18.69
CA LEU A 89 -0.35 4.86 19.11
C LEU A 89 -1.62 3.97 19.21
N ASN A 90 -1.52 2.72 18.72
CA ASN A 90 -2.50 1.61 18.74
C ASN A 90 -3.50 1.41 17.57
N GLU A 91 -3.43 2.15 16.46
CA GLU A 91 -4.27 1.88 15.28
C GLU A 91 -3.53 1.07 14.19
N PRO A 92 -4.23 0.24 13.38
CA PRO A 92 -3.61 -0.46 12.24
C PRO A 92 -3.05 0.55 11.24
N ILE A 93 -1.86 0.28 10.69
CA ILE A 93 -1.33 1.12 9.61
C ILE A 93 -2.18 0.90 8.37
N ILE A 94 -2.70 2.00 7.83
CA ILE A 94 -3.45 2.07 6.57
C ILE A 94 -2.57 2.86 5.59
N CYS A 95 -1.83 2.16 4.72
CA CYS A 95 -1.18 2.84 3.59
C CYS A 95 -2.18 2.92 2.44
N TRP A 96 -2.69 4.13 2.19
CA TRP A 96 -3.60 4.43 1.08
C TRP A 96 -2.85 4.40 -0.26
N CYS A 97 -3.32 3.61 -1.23
CA CYS A 97 -2.98 3.79 -2.64
C CYS A 97 -4.16 4.48 -3.34
N CYS A 98 -3.90 5.69 -3.84
CA CYS A 98 -4.76 6.28 -4.86
C CYS A 98 -4.63 5.40 -6.11
N ALA A 99 -5.66 4.61 -6.45
CA ALA A 99 -5.82 4.32 -7.86
C ALA A 99 -6.38 5.59 -8.50
N VAL A 100 -5.58 6.10 -9.43
CA VAL A 100 -5.90 7.20 -10.32
C VAL A 100 -7.18 6.82 -11.06
N SER A 101 -8.23 7.61 -10.89
CA SER A 101 -9.29 7.70 -11.90
C SER A 101 -8.61 8.15 -13.18
N VAL A 102 -8.28 7.23 -14.09
CA VAL A 102 -8.03 7.59 -15.48
C VAL A 102 -9.41 7.85 -16.08
N LYS A 103 -10.07 8.94 -15.66
CA LYS A 103 -11.03 9.60 -16.53
C LYS A 103 -10.23 10.25 -17.63
N HIS A 104 -9.93 9.49 -18.68
CA HIS A 104 -9.81 10.14 -19.97
C HIS A 104 -11.15 10.81 -20.26
N SER A 105 -11.04 12.05 -20.74
CA SER A 105 -12.13 12.89 -21.23
C SER A 105 -13.14 12.15 -22.09
#